data_AF-X0YIB9-F1
#
_entry.id   AF-X0YIB9-F1
#
_cell.length_a   1.000
_cell.length_b   1.000
_cell.length_c   1.000
_cell.angle_alpha   90.00
_cell.angle_beta   90.00
_cell.angle_gamma   90.00
#
_symmetry.space_group_name_H-M   'P 1'
#
loop_
_entity.id
_entity.type
_entity.pdbx_description
1 polymer ?
#
loop_
_entity_poly.entity_id
_entity_poly.type
_entity_poly.pdbx_seq_one_letter_code
_entity_poly.pdbx_strand_id
1 'polypeptide(L)'
;MESQSKEKLIKRIDGLEKFNKKVLEKIDEYDRKTYKKELTQYIRNYGKENMNCITDENCLSCLKYPTYGVIILLKKLYFNQKYPENSNITIDELDVSILHIFRNGTWYPTKVNDDIIYRLVTKVYNIYLLNYEKERETMTEERRVNFENFQKRYLTKDDNFMSFYRDEIPSMFYIEKRNDRECENDFVKILNEINT
;
A
#
# COMPACT_ATOMS: atom_id res chain seq x y z
N MET A 1 51.78 21.57 33.52
CA MET A 1 51.91 20.90 32.21
C MET A 1 50.77 19.91 31.94
N GLU A 2 50.41 19.01 32.87
CA GLU A 2 49.33 18.02 32.63
C GLU A 2 47.93 18.62 32.39
N SER A 3 47.58 19.72 33.06
CA SER A 3 46.26 20.38 32.90
C SER A 3 46.03 20.90 31.47
N GLN A 4 47.04 21.53 30.86
CA GLN A 4 46.95 22.04 29.48
C GLN A 4 46.85 20.91 28.43
N SER A 5 47.40 19.73 28.70
CA SER A 5 47.26 18.56 27.83
C SER A 5 45.85 17.95 27.89
N LYS A 6 45.25 17.88 29.09
CA LYS A 6 43.86 17.41 29.25
C LYS A 6 42.85 18.32 28.55
N GLU A 7 43.04 19.63 28.64
CA GLU A 7 42.14 20.61 28.02
C GLU A 7 42.20 20.56 26.47
N LYS A 8 43.38 20.29 25.90
CA LYS A 8 43.52 20.02 24.45
C LYS A 8 42.83 18.74 24.02
N LEU A 9 42.90 17.68 24.83
CA LEU A 9 42.23 16.41 24.56
C LEU A 9 40.70 16.55 24.57
N ILE A 10 40.15 17.28 25.54
CA ILE A 10 38.70 17.55 25.62
C ILE A 10 38.22 18.30 24.37
N LYS A 11 38.92 19.37 23.96
CA LYS A 11 38.57 20.10 22.73
C LYS A 11 38.63 19.23 21.47
N ARG A 12 39.54 18.24 21.44
CA ARG A 12 39.65 17.28 20.34
C ARG A 12 38.46 16.32 20.31
N ILE A 13 38.04 15.83 21.48
CA ILE A 13 36.88 14.94 21.65
C ILE A 13 35.60 15.67 21.24
N ASP A 14 35.35 16.87 21.75
CA ASP A 14 34.19 17.69 21.37
C ASP A 14 34.13 17.94 19.86
N GLY A 15 35.30 18.17 19.25
CA GLY A 15 35.44 18.34 17.81
C GLY A 15 35.07 17.08 17.02
N LEU A 16 35.47 15.90 17.52
CA LEU A 16 35.16 14.61 16.92
C LEU A 16 33.68 14.25 17.06
N GLU A 17 33.07 14.48 18.23
CA GLU A 17 31.65 14.25 18.45
C GLU A 17 30.78 15.12 17.54
N LYS A 18 31.15 16.40 17.40
CA LYS A 18 30.46 17.33 16.51
C LYS A 18 30.60 16.95 15.03
N PHE A 19 31.74 16.37 14.64
CA PHE A 19 31.95 15.84 13.30
C PHE A 19 31.10 14.58 13.06
N ASN A 20 31.12 13.63 13.99
CA ASN A 20 30.32 12.40 13.91
C ASN A 20 28.83 12.69 13.78
N LYS A 21 28.30 13.63 14.58
CA LYS A 21 26.90 14.05 14.47
C LYS A 21 26.54 14.56 13.07
N LYS A 22 27.40 15.40 12.47
CA LYS A 22 27.18 15.91 11.11
C LYS A 22 27.30 14.83 10.03
N VAL A 23 28.13 13.82 10.25
CA VAL A 23 28.25 12.67 9.33
C VAL A 23 26.98 11.82 9.39
N LEU A 24 26.48 11.51 10.59
CA LEU A 24 25.23 10.76 10.78
C LEU A 24 24.03 11.48 10.15
N GLU A 25 23.89 12.80 10.37
CA GLU A 25 22.83 13.61 9.75
C GLU A 25 22.87 13.55 8.21
N LYS A 26 24.07 13.51 7.61
CA LYS A 26 24.24 13.40 6.15
C LYS A 26 23.96 12.00 5.63
N ILE A 27 24.32 10.96 6.37
CA ILE A 27 24.01 9.55 6.02
C ILE A 27 22.48 9.37 6.02
N ASP A 28 21.80 9.83 7.06
CA ASP A 28 20.34 9.76 7.16
C ASP A 28 19.63 10.54 6.04
N GLU A 29 20.19 11.68 5.62
CA GLU A 29 19.63 12.45 4.49
C GLU A 29 19.85 11.72 3.16
N TYR A 30 21.04 11.14 2.96
CA TYR A 30 21.39 10.41 1.75
C TYR A 30 20.57 9.12 1.59
N ASP A 31 20.40 8.35 2.67
CA ASP A 31 19.60 7.12 2.66
C ASP A 31 18.13 7.42 2.39
N ARG A 32 17.56 8.46 3.03
CA ARG A 32 16.18 8.91 2.74
C ARG A 32 15.99 9.37 1.30
N LYS A 33 16.94 10.12 0.73
CA LYS A 33 16.88 10.56 -0.68
C LYS A 33 17.02 9.41 -1.66
N THR A 34 17.93 8.47 -1.39
CA THR A 34 18.22 7.34 -2.28
C THR A 34 17.06 6.34 -2.26
N TYR A 35 16.56 5.98 -1.08
CA TYR A 35 15.41 5.09 -0.92
C TYR A 35 14.13 5.64 -1.58
N LYS A 36 13.83 6.94 -1.39
CA LYS A 36 12.66 7.58 -1.99
C LYS A 36 12.77 7.70 -3.52
N LYS A 37 13.98 7.89 -4.04
CA LYS A 37 14.24 7.99 -5.49
C LYS A 37 14.18 6.63 -6.17
N GLU A 38 14.71 5.59 -5.55
CA GLU A 38 14.70 4.22 -6.10
C GLU A 38 13.29 3.61 -6.11
N LEU A 39 12.45 3.84 -5.09
CA LEU A 39 11.06 3.36 -5.11
C LEU A 39 10.23 4.02 -6.23
N THR A 40 10.36 5.33 -6.44
CA THR A 40 9.52 6.07 -7.40
C THR A 40 9.78 5.66 -8.86
N GLN A 41 10.98 5.15 -9.17
CA GLN A 41 11.36 4.79 -10.53
C GLN A 41 10.74 3.46 -11.01
N TYR A 42 10.19 2.66 -10.10
CA TYR A 42 9.56 1.36 -10.40
C TYR A 42 8.03 1.35 -10.26
N ILE A 43 7.40 2.39 -9.72
CA ILE A 43 5.94 2.43 -9.57
C ILE A 43 5.28 2.51 -10.95
N ARG A 44 4.36 1.59 -11.25
CA ARG A 44 3.56 1.65 -12.48
C ARG A 44 2.44 2.65 -12.32
N ASN A 45 2.09 3.32 -13.42
CA ASN A 45 0.90 4.16 -13.43
C ASN A 45 -0.35 3.35 -13.04
N TYR A 46 -1.25 4.00 -12.30
CA TYR A 46 -2.58 3.47 -12.03
C TYR A 46 -3.26 2.98 -13.31
N GLY A 47 -3.83 1.78 -13.25
CA GLY A 47 -4.39 1.09 -14.41
C GLY A 47 -3.41 0.19 -15.18
N LYS A 48 -2.11 0.24 -14.87
CA LYS A 48 -1.07 -0.63 -15.45
C LYS A 48 -0.48 -1.62 -14.44
N GLU A 49 -1.23 -1.95 -13.39
CA GLU A 49 -0.82 -2.88 -12.35
C GLU A 49 -0.41 -4.23 -12.95
N ASN A 50 0.60 -4.84 -12.34
CA ASN A 50 0.98 -6.22 -12.57
C ASN A 50 -0.07 -7.16 -11.96
N MET A 51 -0.75 -7.94 -12.80
CA MET A 51 -1.82 -8.82 -12.37
C MET A 51 -1.31 -10.20 -11.88
N ASN A 52 -0.01 -10.49 -11.96
CA ASN A 52 0.57 -11.79 -11.60
C ASN A 52 0.43 -12.15 -10.11
N CYS A 53 0.05 -11.19 -9.25
CA CYS A 53 -0.29 -11.44 -7.85
C CYS A 53 -1.67 -12.10 -7.65
N ILE A 54 -2.53 -12.03 -8.67
CA ILE A 54 -3.87 -12.61 -8.65
C ILE A 54 -3.84 -13.92 -9.43
N THR A 55 -4.19 -15.02 -8.76
CA THR A 55 -4.18 -16.37 -9.31
C THR A 55 -5.61 -16.88 -9.41
N ASP A 56 -5.87 -17.79 -10.34
CA ASP A 56 -7.21 -18.36 -10.50
C ASP A 56 -7.69 -19.01 -9.18
N GLU A 57 -6.80 -19.70 -8.45
CA GLU A 57 -7.11 -20.27 -7.12
C GLU A 57 -7.55 -19.21 -6.09
N ASN A 58 -6.80 -18.09 -5.98
CA ASN A 58 -7.13 -17.06 -4.99
C ASN A 58 -8.38 -16.25 -5.40
N CYS A 59 -8.66 -16.16 -6.69
CA CYS A 59 -9.89 -15.61 -7.21
C CYS A 59 -11.09 -16.49 -6.87
N LEU A 60 -10.99 -17.80 -7.14
CA LEU A 60 -12.07 -18.77 -6.89
C LEU A 60 -12.40 -18.91 -5.40
N SER A 61 -11.40 -18.80 -4.52
CA SER A 61 -11.66 -18.80 -3.07
C SER A 61 -12.47 -17.58 -2.63
N CYS A 62 -12.26 -16.43 -3.28
CA CYS A 62 -13.00 -15.20 -3.01
C CYS A 62 -14.45 -15.24 -3.52
N LEU A 63 -14.77 -16.08 -4.52
CA LEU A 63 -16.16 -16.25 -5.01
C LEU A 63 -17.10 -16.87 -3.97
N LYS A 64 -16.57 -17.44 -2.87
CA LYS A 64 -17.42 -17.83 -1.73
C LYS A 64 -18.07 -16.61 -1.08
N TYR A 65 -17.36 -15.48 -0.99
CA TYR A 65 -17.84 -14.23 -0.41
C TYR A 65 -17.42 -13.05 -1.29
N PRO A 66 -17.98 -12.92 -2.50
CA PRO A 66 -17.44 -12.04 -3.54
C PRO A 66 -17.39 -10.57 -3.12
N THR A 67 -18.34 -10.09 -2.32
CA THR A 67 -18.33 -8.72 -1.80
C THR A 67 -17.06 -8.40 -1.01
N TYR A 68 -16.73 -9.24 -0.01
CA TYR A 68 -15.52 -9.10 0.80
C TYR A 68 -14.26 -9.51 0.03
N GLY A 69 -14.40 -10.48 -0.88
CA GLY A 69 -13.35 -10.91 -1.77
C GLY A 69 -12.76 -9.79 -2.61
N VAL A 70 -13.56 -8.78 -2.99
CA VAL A 70 -13.06 -7.57 -3.67
C VAL A 70 -11.99 -6.88 -2.83
N ILE A 71 -12.21 -6.68 -1.53
CA ILE A 71 -11.24 -6.06 -0.63
C ILE A 71 -9.97 -6.92 -0.54
N ILE A 72 -10.11 -8.24 -0.42
CA ILE A 72 -8.97 -9.18 -0.36
C ILE A 72 -8.12 -9.10 -1.63
N LEU A 73 -8.73 -9.09 -2.80
CA LEU A 73 -8.01 -9.02 -4.07
C LEU A 73 -7.40 -7.65 -4.32
N LEU A 74 -8.08 -6.55 -3.92
CA LEU A 74 -7.48 -5.22 -3.95
C LEU A 74 -6.26 -5.15 -3.04
N LYS A 75 -6.31 -5.74 -1.84
CA LYS A 75 -5.14 -5.82 -0.96
C LYS A 75 -3.98 -6.55 -1.61
N LYS A 76 -4.26 -7.71 -2.20
CA LYS A 76 -3.25 -8.50 -2.94
C LYS A 76 -2.69 -7.78 -4.16
N LEU A 77 -3.44 -6.86 -4.75
CA LEU A 77 -2.99 -6.09 -5.90
C LEU A 77 -2.11 -4.91 -5.47
N TYR A 78 -2.56 -4.12 -4.48
CA TYR A 78 -1.95 -2.84 -4.13
C TYR A 78 -0.94 -2.89 -2.98
N PHE A 79 -0.94 -3.92 -2.12
CA PHE A 79 -0.04 -4.03 -0.95
C PHE A 79 0.80 -5.31 -0.99
N ASN A 80 1.16 -5.78 -2.19
CA ASN A 80 1.98 -6.98 -2.32
C ASN A 80 3.46 -6.65 -2.38
N GLN A 81 4.20 -7.04 -1.34
CA GLN A 81 5.65 -6.80 -1.25
C GLN A 81 6.46 -7.45 -2.39
N LYS A 82 5.95 -8.50 -3.03
CA LYS A 82 6.60 -9.10 -4.22
C LYS A 82 6.40 -8.30 -5.50
N TYR A 83 5.39 -7.44 -5.52
CA TYR A 83 5.04 -6.58 -6.65
C TYR A 83 4.91 -5.11 -6.18
N PRO A 84 5.98 -4.51 -5.62
CA PRO A 84 5.96 -3.16 -5.08
C PRO A 84 5.64 -2.11 -6.15
N GLU A 85 5.80 -2.44 -7.43
CA GLU A 85 5.42 -1.57 -8.54
C GLU A 85 3.91 -1.27 -8.62
N ASN A 86 3.08 -2.08 -7.96
CA ASN A 86 1.63 -1.89 -7.92
C ASN A 86 1.18 -0.89 -6.86
N SER A 87 2.06 -0.42 -5.97
CA SER A 87 1.75 0.56 -4.91
C SER A 87 1.55 1.97 -5.48
N ASN A 88 0.59 2.10 -6.40
CA ASN A 88 0.30 3.30 -7.19
C ASN A 88 -0.96 4.03 -6.71
N ILE A 89 -1.50 3.62 -5.56
CA ILE A 89 -2.53 4.30 -4.80
C ILE A 89 -2.10 4.30 -3.33
N THR A 90 -2.26 5.43 -2.66
CA THR A 90 -2.13 5.53 -1.21
C THR A 90 -3.17 6.50 -0.67
N ILE A 91 -3.47 6.47 0.63
CA ILE A 91 -4.39 7.42 1.26
C ILE A 91 -3.62 8.63 1.80
N ASP A 92 -4.27 9.80 1.84
CA ASP A 92 -3.73 10.96 2.54
C ASP A 92 -3.62 10.69 4.05
N GLU A 93 -2.69 11.38 4.72
CA GLU A 93 -2.40 11.17 6.15
C GLU A 93 -3.37 11.91 7.07
N LEU A 94 -3.89 13.04 6.60
CA LEU A 94 -4.71 13.96 7.37
C LEU A 94 -6.20 13.82 6.99
N ASP A 95 -6.49 13.40 5.76
CA ASP A 95 -7.84 13.29 5.23
C ASP A 95 -8.10 11.96 4.51
N VAL A 96 -8.77 11.03 5.21
CA VAL A 96 -9.16 9.72 4.63
C VAL A 96 -10.12 9.83 3.44
N SER A 97 -10.68 11.01 3.18
CA SER A 97 -11.48 11.27 1.98
C SER A 97 -10.62 11.58 0.73
N ILE A 98 -9.29 11.57 0.85
CA ILE A 98 -8.36 11.82 -0.25
C ILE A 98 -7.47 10.59 -0.48
N LEU A 99 -7.46 10.10 -1.72
CA LEU A 99 -6.47 9.14 -2.22
C LEU A 99 -5.46 9.86 -3.09
N HIS A 100 -4.19 9.50 -2.97
CA HIS A 100 -3.16 9.86 -3.92
C HIS A 100 -3.03 8.75 -4.96
N ILE A 101 -3.15 9.10 -6.24
CA ILE A 101 -3.07 8.16 -7.36
C ILE A 101 -1.85 8.51 -8.22
N PHE A 102 -0.97 7.54 -8.45
CA PHE A 102 0.23 7.72 -9.25
C PHE A 102 -0.08 7.58 -10.75
N ARG A 103 0.14 8.64 -11.52
CA ARG A 103 -0.05 8.67 -12.98
C ARG A 103 1.03 9.53 -13.61
N ASN A 104 1.50 9.16 -14.80
CA ASN A 104 2.49 9.92 -15.56
C ASN A 104 3.73 10.35 -14.72
N GLY A 105 4.17 9.48 -13.80
CA GLY A 105 5.34 9.75 -12.96
C GLY A 105 5.08 10.72 -11.78
N THR A 106 3.82 11.03 -11.46
CA THR A 106 3.48 11.97 -10.37
C THR A 106 2.25 11.50 -9.59
N TRP A 107 2.20 11.85 -8.30
CA TRP A 107 1.07 11.58 -7.42
C TRP A 107 0.02 12.69 -7.52
N TYR A 108 -1.24 12.33 -7.74
CA TYR A 108 -2.35 13.27 -7.82
C TYR A 108 -3.34 13.04 -6.68
N PRO A 109 -3.63 14.06 -5.85
CA PRO A 109 -4.68 13.96 -4.86
C PRO A 109 -6.04 13.87 -5.57
N THR A 110 -6.84 12.89 -5.16
CA THR A 110 -8.13 12.56 -5.74
C THR A 110 -9.11 12.33 -4.59
N LYS A 111 -10.21 13.08 -4.57
CA LYS A 111 -11.28 12.86 -3.60
C LYS A 111 -11.90 11.47 -3.81
N VAL A 112 -12.09 10.73 -2.73
CA VAL A 112 -12.85 9.49 -2.71
C VAL A 112 -14.28 9.81 -3.14
N ASN A 113 -14.72 9.16 -4.21
CA ASN A 113 -16.04 9.29 -4.79
C ASN A 113 -16.44 7.99 -5.49
N ASP A 114 -17.70 7.91 -5.91
CA ASP A 114 -18.24 6.71 -6.54
C ASP A 114 -17.46 6.29 -7.78
N ASP A 115 -16.89 7.23 -8.54
CA ASP A 115 -16.11 6.90 -9.74
C ASP A 115 -14.82 6.15 -9.41
N ILE A 116 -14.06 6.59 -8.40
CA ILE A 116 -12.82 5.88 -8.03
C ILE A 116 -13.13 4.53 -7.40
N ILE A 117 -14.16 4.48 -6.53
CA ILE A 117 -14.63 3.24 -5.92
C ILE A 117 -15.08 2.25 -6.99
N TYR A 118 -15.93 2.69 -7.91
CA TYR A 118 -16.42 1.86 -9.00
C TYR A 118 -15.30 1.36 -9.89
N ARG A 119 -14.29 2.18 -10.22
CA ARG A 119 -13.12 1.73 -11.01
C ARG A 119 -12.33 0.62 -10.30
N LEU A 120 -12.13 0.73 -8.99
CA LEU A 120 -11.44 -0.29 -8.20
C LEU A 120 -12.24 -1.59 -8.15
N VAL A 121 -13.54 -1.50 -7.88
CA VAL A 121 -14.46 -2.66 -7.87
C VAL A 121 -14.54 -3.30 -9.26
N THR A 122 -14.65 -2.51 -10.32
CA THR A 122 -14.70 -2.97 -11.72
C THR A 122 -13.48 -3.82 -12.08
N LYS A 123 -12.29 -3.41 -11.61
CA LYS A 123 -11.06 -4.17 -11.85
C LYS A 123 -11.18 -5.60 -11.31
N VAL A 124 -11.68 -5.75 -10.09
CA VAL A 124 -11.88 -7.09 -9.50
C VAL A 124 -13.06 -7.82 -10.12
N TYR A 125 -14.16 -7.12 -10.41
CA TYR A 125 -15.31 -7.69 -11.11
C TYR A 125 -14.90 -8.37 -12.42
N ASN A 126 -14.03 -7.72 -13.22
CA ASN A 126 -13.55 -8.29 -14.47
C ASN A 126 -12.74 -9.58 -14.25
N ILE A 127 -11.95 -9.65 -13.18
CA ILE A 127 -11.20 -10.87 -12.82
C ILE A 127 -12.16 -11.99 -12.42
N TYR A 128 -13.18 -11.66 -11.60
CA TYR A 128 -14.22 -12.61 -11.22
C TYR A 128 -14.97 -13.13 -12.42
N LEU A 129 -15.41 -12.25 -13.32
CA LEU A 129 -16.15 -12.65 -14.51
C LEU A 129 -15.32 -13.64 -15.35
N LEU A 130 -14.05 -13.31 -15.61
CA LEU A 130 -13.17 -14.20 -16.37
C LEU A 130 -12.98 -15.57 -15.71
N ASN A 131 -12.82 -15.63 -14.38
CA ASN A 131 -12.65 -16.89 -13.65
C ASN A 131 -13.96 -17.67 -13.51
N TYR A 132 -15.06 -16.97 -13.32
CA TYR A 132 -16.38 -17.56 -13.25
C TYR A 132 -16.73 -18.25 -14.57
N GLU A 133 -16.54 -17.59 -15.71
CA GLU A 133 -16.83 -18.18 -17.03
C GLU A 133 -15.97 -19.44 -17.31
N LYS A 134 -14.71 -19.48 -16.84
CA LYS A 134 -13.85 -20.66 -16.97
C LYS A 134 -14.34 -21.87 -16.16
N GLU A 135 -14.83 -21.63 -14.95
CA GLU A 135 -15.09 -22.68 -13.96
C GLU A 135 -16.58 -22.91 -13.69
N ARG A 136 -17.48 -22.22 -14.39
CA ARG A 136 -18.92 -22.21 -14.09
C ARG A 136 -19.54 -23.61 -14.00
N GLU A 137 -19.10 -24.50 -14.88
CA GLU A 137 -19.62 -25.88 -15.01
C GLU A 137 -19.16 -26.79 -13.86
N THR A 138 -17.95 -26.56 -13.35
CA THR A 138 -17.31 -27.37 -12.29
C THR A 138 -17.51 -26.76 -10.89
N MET A 139 -17.93 -25.49 -10.82
CA MET A 139 -18.11 -24.73 -9.60
C MET A 139 -19.31 -25.19 -8.78
N THR A 140 -19.19 -25.09 -7.45
CA THR A 140 -20.28 -25.40 -6.52
C THR A 140 -21.45 -24.42 -6.69
N GLU A 141 -22.67 -24.91 -6.43
CA GLU A 141 -23.89 -24.10 -6.50
C GLU A 141 -23.79 -22.86 -5.61
N GLU A 142 -23.27 -23.01 -4.38
CA GLU A 142 -23.08 -21.90 -3.43
C GLU A 142 -22.26 -20.75 -4.05
N ARG A 143 -21.12 -21.07 -4.66
CA ARG A 143 -20.25 -20.06 -5.28
C ARG A 143 -20.92 -19.41 -6.49
N ARG A 144 -21.67 -20.20 -7.27
CA ARG A 144 -22.41 -19.71 -8.43
C ARG A 144 -23.46 -18.67 -8.01
N VAL A 145 -24.32 -19.04 -7.06
CA VAL A 145 -25.36 -18.16 -6.52
C VAL A 145 -24.77 -16.91 -5.88
N ASN A 146 -23.67 -17.04 -5.12
CA ASN A 146 -23.01 -15.89 -4.49
C ASN A 146 -22.45 -14.92 -5.53
N PHE A 147 -21.81 -15.43 -6.59
CA PHE A 147 -21.31 -14.60 -7.68
C PHE A 147 -22.44 -13.94 -8.48
N GLU A 148 -23.51 -14.66 -8.81
CA GLU A 148 -24.66 -14.10 -9.54
C GLU A 148 -25.35 -12.98 -8.74
N ASN A 149 -25.52 -13.17 -7.42
CA ASN A 149 -26.03 -12.12 -6.53
C ASN A 149 -25.11 -10.90 -6.48
N PHE A 150 -23.80 -11.11 -6.41
CA PHE A 150 -22.81 -10.04 -6.47
C PHE A 150 -22.86 -9.30 -7.80
N GLN A 151 -22.87 -10.02 -8.92
CA GLN A 151 -22.96 -9.45 -10.26
C GLN A 151 -24.23 -8.63 -10.42
N LYS A 152 -25.38 -9.12 -9.95
CA LYS A 152 -26.64 -8.36 -9.96
C LYS A 152 -26.47 -7.03 -9.24
N ARG A 153 -25.96 -7.04 -8.00
CA ARG A 153 -25.76 -5.83 -7.18
C ARG A 153 -24.77 -4.84 -7.83
N TYR A 154 -23.70 -5.36 -8.43
CA TYR A 154 -22.71 -4.56 -9.15
C TYR A 154 -23.33 -3.89 -10.40
N LEU A 155 -24.06 -4.65 -11.22
CA LEU A 155 -24.68 -4.14 -12.45
C LEU A 155 -25.80 -3.16 -12.17
N THR A 156 -26.58 -3.37 -11.11
CA THR A 156 -27.63 -2.43 -10.69
C THR A 156 -27.09 -1.23 -9.90
N LYS A 157 -25.79 -1.19 -9.61
CA LYS A 157 -25.17 -0.20 -8.72
C LYS A 157 -25.94 -0.06 -7.39
N ASP A 158 -26.27 -1.20 -6.78
CA ASP A 158 -27.00 -1.26 -5.50
C ASP A 158 -26.39 -0.31 -4.46
N ASP A 159 -27.20 0.56 -3.86
CA ASP A 159 -26.69 1.64 -2.99
C ASP A 159 -25.96 1.10 -1.78
N ASN A 160 -26.48 0.04 -1.15
CA ASN A 160 -25.84 -0.63 -0.02
C ASN A 160 -24.52 -1.29 -0.41
N PHE A 161 -24.46 -1.88 -1.61
CA PHE A 161 -23.25 -2.45 -2.17
C PHE A 161 -22.18 -1.38 -2.39
N MET A 162 -22.55 -0.25 -2.99
CA MET A 162 -21.61 0.85 -3.23
C MET A 162 -21.19 1.53 -1.92
N SER A 163 -22.11 1.66 -0.96
CA SER A 163 -21.80 2.21 0.37
C SER A 163 -20.76 1.39 1.11
N PHE A 164 -20.88 0.06 1.08
CA PHE A 164 -19.88 -0.84 1.66
C PHE A 164 -18.48 -0.51 1.12
N TYR A 165 -18.30 -0.36 -0.20
CA TYR A 165 -16.98 -0.07 -0.75
C TYR A 165 -16.50 1.37 -0.49
N ARG A 166 -17.41 2.34 -0.39
CA ARG A 166 -17.07 3.71 0.00
C ARG A 166 -16.42 3.75 1.38
N ASP A 167 -16.84 2.87 2.29
CA ASP A 167 -16.32 2.82 3.65
C ASP A 167 -15.07 1.91 3.72
N GLU A 168 -15.14 0.73 3.12
CA GLU A 168 -14.09 -0.30 3.27
C GLU A 168 -12.82 -0.02 2.48
N ILE A 169 -12.91 0.55 1.27
CA ILE A 169 -11.73 0.78 0.43
C ILE A 169 -10.80 1.85 1.05
N PRO A 170 -11.28 3.05 1.45
CA PRO A 170 -10.42 4.01 2.13
C PRO A 170 -9.88 3.45 3.45
N SER A 171 -10.71 2.77 4.23
CA SER A 171 -10.31 2.14 5.50
C SER A 171 -9.18 1.12 5.31
N MET A 172 -9.27 0.30 4.26
CA MET A 172 -8.21 -0.62 3.85
C MET A 172 -6.89 0.12 3.61
N PHE A 173 -6.87 1.17 2.77
CA PHE A 173 -5.65 1.94 2.52
C PHE A 173 -5.10 2.61 3.78
N TYR A 174 -5.98 3.08 4.66
CA TYR A 174 -5.59 3.70 5.93
C TYR A 174 -4.90 2.72 6.88
N ILE A 175 -5.46 1.51 7.03
CA ILE A 175 -4.88 0.48 7.91
C ILE A 175 -3.50 0.05 7.41
N GLU A 176 -3.35 -0.25 6.11
CA GLU A 176 -2.08 -0.71 5.57
C GLU A 176 -1.00 0.37 5.69
N LYS A 177 -1.33 1.64 5.38
CA LYS A 177 -0.42 2.78 5.57
C LYS A 177 -0.04 3.00 7.04
N ARG A 178 -0.91 2.64 7.99
CA ARG A 178 -0.59 2.71 9.41
C ARG A 178 0.36 1.59 9.82
N ASN A 179 0.11 0.36 9.37
CA ASN A 179 0.96 -0.79 9.67
C ASN A 179 2.40 -0.57 9.17
N ASP A 180 2.56 -0.01 7.97
CA ASP A 180 3.89 0.33 7.42
C ASP A 180 4.66 1.29 8.35
N ARG A 181 3.98 2.27 8.96
CA ARG A 181 4.59 3.21 9.92
C ARG A 181 4.97 2.58 11.24
N GLU A 182 4.17 1.64 11.74
CA GLU A 182 4.49 0.91 12.97
C GLU A 182 5.76 0.06 12.77
N CYS A 183 5.91 -0.60 11.61
CA CYS A 183 7.15 -1.28 11.24
C CYS A 183 8.36 -0.34 11.12
N GLU A 184 8.21 0.84 10.52
CA GLU A 184 9.30 1.84 10.45
C GLU A 184 9.74 2.31 11.85
N ASN A 185 8.79 2.59 12.73
CA ASN A 185 9.07 3.04 14.09
C ASN A 185 9.78 1.96 14.92
N ASP A 186 9.40 0.70 14.76
CA ASP A 186 10.07 -0.42 15.42
C ASP A 186 11.51 -0.59 14.93
N PHE A 187 11.76 -0.39 13.62
CA PHE A 187 13.11 -0.42 13.07
C PHE A 187 13.99 0.73 13.61
N VAL A 188 13.45 1.95 13.66
CA VAL A 188 14.14 3.11 14.25
C VAL A 188 14.45 2.89 15.72
N LYS A 189 13.54 2.26 16.47
CA LYS A 189 13.75 1.91 17.87
C LYS A 189 14.89 0.89 18.05
N ILE A 190 14.93 -0.16 17.23
CA ILE A 190 16.00 -1.16 17.22
C ILE A 190 17.35 -0.50 16.88
N LEU A 191 17.39 0.39 15.88
CA LEU A 191 18.62 1.11 15.53
C LEU A 191 19.11 2.01 16.66
N ASN A 192 18.20 2.66 17.39
CA ASN A 192 18.57 3.45 18.56
C ASN A 192 19.11 2.58 19.68
N GLU A 193 18.51 1.41 19.93
CA GLU A 193 18.98 0.44 20.93
C GLU A 193 20.36 -0.13 20.60
N ILE A 194 20.67 -0.38 19.32
CA ILE A 194 22.00 -0.84 18.87
C ILE A 194 23.09 0.25 19.03
N ASN A 195 22.69 1.52 18.98
CA ASN A 195 23.60 2.67 19.10
C ASN A 195 23.75 3.20 20.54
N THR A 196 23.24 2.47 21.55
CA THR A 196 23.40 2.76 22.99
C THR A 196 24.28 1.73 23.67
#